data_AF-A0A0M4NI06-F1
#
_entry.id   AF-A0A0M4NI06-F1
#
_cell.length_a   1.000
_cell.length_b   1.000
_cell.length_c   1.000
_cell.angle_alpha   90.00
_cell.angle_beta   90.00
_cell.angle_gamma   90.00
#
_symmetry.space_group_name_H-M   'P 1'
#
loop_
_entity.id
_entity.type
_entity.pdbx_description
1 polymer ?
#
loop_
_entity_poly.entity_id
_entity_poly.type
_entity_poly.pdbx_seq_one_letter_code
_entity_poly.pdbx_strand_id
1 'polypeptide(L)'
;MLSEIYSAILKNGLRTYKYRNSTMKPAVHIDSSRSGAIFAYRSKQLMNVGRGMVITSEEAILENEKKLTHWTPNTYRFGTYADDYRTVVKGHSEKNLSQINTFVVDIDSKENHQGEIILACLDQVGYMPTLILESDHGYQVYFVLKTPGYVTKKSNFKVIDVAKKISKTIRLQLAEKLSGVDLGCNHFGIARFPQENNIVFKEMNYQYSFADWIQWSMKLESDQKTKEDRERKLIVFPEKKEIRQVDEPWFDMLLHKANIVGGEGRLGRNNVIFTLSLAYYSSGYALDTCEYNMFTFNERLQEPLSEAELVKIVRSAYSGNYQAASREFIIELCQQWVSPTLKNNDLFIQRRGWWKFKKPRDQRKYSHKNEWKEDLLAYLSEKSLASEPYLNLSKKELASQLTMPKRTLDKILNELREENKVFYKVTRGRNGGMIIASVKTLFARVIQLSKEKRLDYSTRITEVFGLNESLVEETFRQLSTPLNPLKEVNLFEVDTG
;
A
#
# COMPACT_ATOMS: atom_id res chain seq x y z
N MET A 1 -22.22 18.78 6.59
CA MET A 1 -21.47 17.64 7.17
C MET A 1 -20.56 16.95 6.13
N LEU A 2 -20.99 16.81 4.87
CA LEU A 2 -20.15 16.36 3.74
C LEU A 2 -19.12 17.41 3.27
N SER A 3 -19.47 18.70 3.33
CA SER A 3 -18.56 19.81 2.99
C SER A 3 -17.23 19.74 3.75
N GLU A 4 -17.27 19.46 5.06
CA GLU A 4 -16.07 19.27 5.90
C GLU A 4 -15.19 18.11 5.41
N ILE A 5 -15.79 17.04 4.89
CA ILE A 5 -15.06 15.89 4.34
C ILE A 5 -14.34 16.32 3.07
N TYR A 6 -15.03 17.01 2.17
CA TYR A 6 -14.45 17.46 0.90
C TYR A 6 -13.31 18.45 1.14
N SER A 7 -13.52 19.46 1.99
CA SER A 7 -12.46 20.41 2.33
C SER A 7 -11.30 19.73 3.08
N ALA A 8 -11.56 18.72 3.92
CA ALA A 8 -10.50 17.97 4.57
C ALA A 8 -9.70 17.06 3.63
N ILE A 9 -10.33 16.47 2.60
CA ILE A 9 -9.65 15.64 1.60
C ILE A 9 -8.91 16.51 0.58
N LEU A 10 -9.51 17.62 0.13
CA LEU A 10 -8.94 18.46 -0.92
C LEU A 10 -7.98 19.52 -0.38
N LYS A 11 -8.09 19.85 0.92
CA LYS A 11 -7.31 20.89 1.58
C LYS A 11 -7.42 22.19 0.80
N ASN A 12 -6.30 22.82 0.47
CA ASN A 12 -6.21 24.04 -0.33
C ASN A 12 -5.88 23.76 -1.82
N GLY A 13 -6.16 22.55 -2.30
CA GLY A 13 -5.78 22.11 -3.65
C GLY A 13 -6.63 22.73 -4.76
N LEU A 14 -7.90 23.03 -4.46
CA LEU A 14 -8.86 23.64 -5.39
C LEU A 14 -9.25 25.04 -4.92
N ARG A 15 -9.89 25.78 -5.82
CA ARG A 15 -10.53 27.06 -5.47
C ARG A 15 -11.72 26.86 -4.56
N THR A 16 -11.95 27.76 -3.62
CA THR A 16 -13.19 27.69 -2.82
C THR A 16 -14.40 27.95 -3.71
N TYR A 17 -14.31 28.96 -4.59
CA TYR A 17 -15.39 29.37 -5.49
C TYR A 17 -15.04 29.17 -6.96
N LYS A 18 -16.07 29.02 -7.79
CA LYS A 18 -15.89 28.94 -9.25
C LYS A 18 -15.29 30.22 -9.80
N TYR A 19 -14.44 30.07 -10.80
CA TYR A 19 -13.85 31.22 -11.50
C TYR A 19 -14.88 31.99 -12.35
N ARG A 20 -15.86 31.27 -12.93
CA ARG A 20 -16.97 31.85 -13.71
C ARG A 20 -18.29 31.34 -13.15
N ASN A 21 -19.31 32.19 -13.17
CA ASN A 21 -20.68 31.87 -12.72
C ASN A 21 -20.74 31.29 -11.29
N SER A 22 -19.93 31.85 -10.37
CA SER A 22 -20.06 31.52 -8.96
C SER A 22 -21.33 32.13 -8.41
N THR A 23 -22.09 31.34 -7.67
CA THR A 23 -23.34 31.75 -7.02
C THR A 23 -23.14 32.05 -5.54
N MET A 24 -22.01 31.61 -4.97
CA MET A 24 -21.72 31.66 -3.54
C MET A 24 -20.56 32.61 -3.17
N LYS A 25 -19.89 33.25 -4.14
CA LYS A 25 -18.70 34.09 -3.90
C LYS A 25 -19.03 35.41 -3.16
N PRO A 26 -18.42 35.68 -1.99
CA PRO A 26 -18.54 36.96 -1.30
C PRO A 26 -17.82 38.10 -2.06
N ALA A 27 -18.34 39.33 -1.94
CA ALA A 27 -17.85 40.50 -2.66
C ALA A 27 -16.37 40.88 -2.37
N VAL A 28 -15.83 40.51 -1.20
CA VAL A 28 -14.46 40.85 -0.74
C VAL A 28 -13.53 39.63 -0.67
N HIS A 29 -13.89 38.51 -1.33
CA HIS A 29 -13.11 37.28 -1.22
C HIS A 29 -11.78 37.33 -1.99
N ILE A 30 -10.66 37.25 -1.26
CA ILE A 30 -9.31 37.02 -1.79
C ILE A 30 -9.05 35.52 -1.79
N ASP A 31 -8.90 34.93 -2.98
CA ASP A 31 -8.69 33.50 -3.14
C ASP A 31 -7.23 33.15 -2.83
N SER A 32 -6.98 32.56 -1.66
CA SER A 32 -5.64 32.12 -1.21
C SER A 32 -5.32 30.67 -1.57
N SER A 33 -6.27 29.99 -2.22
CA SER A 33 -6.18 28.58 -2.58
C SER A 33 -5.43 28.37 -3.90
N ARG A 34 -5.00 27.14 -4.16
CA ARG A 34 -4.31 26.80 -5.42
C ARG A 34 -5.31 26.55 -6.54
N SER A 35 -4.90 26.88 -7.77
CA SER A 35 -5.67 26.57 -8.99
C SER A 35 -5.38 25.14 -9.47
N GLY A 36 -5.72 24.14 -8.66
CA GLY A 36 -5.67 22.74 -9.06
C GLY A 36 -6.92 22.28 -9.80
N ALA A 37 -6.90 21.01 -10.20
CA ALA A 37 -8.05 20.33 -10.78
C ALA A 37 -8.15 18.90 -10.23
N ILE A 38 -9.37 18.41 -10.12
CA ILE A 38 -9.68 16.99 -9.90
C ILE A 38 -10.57 16.49 -11.03
N PHE A 39 -10.66 15.17 -11.15
CA PHE A 39 -11.50 14.50 -12.14
C PHE A 39 -12.61 13.77 -11.40
N ALA A 40 -13.85 13.93 -11.85
CA ALA A 40 -15.02 13.30 -11.24
C ALA A 40 -15.93 12.67 -12.30
N TYR A 41 -16.65 11.63 -11.90
CA TYR A 41 -17.44 10.78 -12.77
C TYR A 41 -18.79 10.46 -12.14
N ARG A 42 -19.82 10.35 -12.98
CA ARG A 42 -21.19 10.08 -12.54
C ARG A 42 -21.51 8.60 -12.43
N SER A 43 -20.84 7.72 -13.18
CA SER A 43 -21.02 6.27 -13.07
C SER A 43 -19.72 5.53 -13.38
N LYS A 44 -19.64 4.25 -12.96
CA LYS A 44 -18.51 3.35 -13.27
C LYS A 44 -18.36 3.13 -14.78
N GLN A 45 -19.47 3.03 -15.52
CA GLN A 45 -19.47 2.89 -16.98
C GLN A 45 -18.85 4.11 -17.66
N LEU A 46 -19.25 5.33 -17.26
CA LEU A 46 -18.70 6.57 -17.80
C LEU A 46 -17.22 6.74 -17.44
N MET A 47 -16.84 6.34 -16.22
CA MET A 47 -15.44 6.30 -15.79
C MET A 47 -14.58 5.40 -16.69
N ASN A 48 -15.05 4.18 -17.01
CA ASN A 48 -14.31 3.24 -17.84
C ASN A 48 -14.05 3.75 -19.26
N VAL A 49 -14.98 4.52 -19.82
CA VAL A 49 -14.81 5.17 -21.14
C VAL A 49 -14.14 6.55 -21.04
N GLY A 50 -13.68 6.96 -19.85
CA GLY A 50 -13.03 8.24 -19.60
C GLY A 50 -13.95 9.46 -19.69
N ARG A 51 -15.27 9.27 -19.75
CA ARG A 51 -16.25 10.36 -19.81
C ARG A 51 -16.56 10.90 -18.41
N GLY A 52 -16.17 12.14 -18.13
CA GLY A 52 -16.28 12.73 -16.80
C GLY A 52 -16.28 14.24 -16.84
N MET A 53 -15.98 14.85 -15.69
CA MET A 53 -15.86 16.29 -15.54
C MET A 53 -14.58 16.67 -14.82
N VAL A 54 -13.97 17.75 -15.27
CA VAL A 54 -12.87 18.43 -14.58
C VAL A 54 -13.47 19.43 -13.60
N ILE A 55 -13.18 19.26 -12.31
CA ILE A 55 -13.63 20.16 -11.25
C ILE A 55 -12.45 20.95 -10.72
N THR A 56 -12.59 22.28 -10.66
CA THR A 56 -11.52 23.21 -10.26
C THR A 56 -11.85 24.01 -9.00
N SER A 57 -13.03 23.78 -8.40
CA SER A 57 -13.49 24.48 -7.21
C SER A 57 -14.35 23.60 -6.30
N GLU A 58 -14.30 23.83 -4.98
CA GLU A 58 -15.14 23.17 -3.98
C GLU A 58 -16.64 23.45 -4.21
N GLU A 59 -17.02 24.68 -4.58
CA GLU A 59 -18.41 25.03 -4.96
C GLU A 59 -18.97 24.09 -6.02
N ALA A 60 -18.18 23.79 -7.07
CA ALA A 60 -18.60 22.89 -8.14
C ALA A 60 -18.75 21.43 -7.71
N ILE A 61 -18.05 21.00 -6.64
CA ILE A 61 -18.23 19.68 -6.05
C ILE A 61 -19.57 19.63 -5.31
N LEU A 62 -19.85 20.63 -4.47
CA LEU A 62 -21.09 20.70 -3.70
C LEU A 62 -22.32 20.70 -4.61
N GLU A 63 -22.28 21.44 -5.73
CA GLU A 63 -23.38 21.42 -6.70
C GLU A 63 -23.61 20.07 -7.39
N ASN A 64 -22.55 19.26 -7.52
CA ASN A 64 -22.62 17.97 -8.22
C ASN A 64 -22.60 16.77 -7.27
N GLU A 65 -22.51 16.98 -5.95
CA GLU A 65 -22.21 15.92 -4.96
C GLU A 65 -23.15 14.72 -5.08
N LYS A 66 -24.45 14.98 -5.30
CA LYS A 66 -25.49 13.94 -5.39
C LYS A 66 -25.39 13.09 -6.65
N LYS A 67 -24.66 13.55 -7.67
CA LYS A 67 -24.54 12.90 -8.99
C LYS A 67 -23.18 12.22 -9.18
N LEU A 68 -22.21 12.46 -8.31
CA LEU A 68 -20.84 11.96 -8.45
C LEU A 68 -20.69 10.62 -7.75
N THR A 69 -20.17 9.61 -8.45
CA THR A 69 -19.88 8.28 -7.87
C THR A 69 -18.40 8.01 -7.73
N HIS A 70 -17.55 8.59 -8.58
CA HIS A 70 -16.10 8.40 -8.53
C HIS A 70 -15.38 9.72 -8.73
N TRP A 71 -14.19 9.85 -8.15
CA TRP A 71 -13.37 11.06 -8.24
C TRP A 71 -11.90 10.79 -7.96
N THR A 72 -11.05 11.77 -8.23
CA THR A 72 -9.66 11.76 -7.78
C THR A 72 -9.52 12.60 -6.50
N PRO A 73 -9.25 11.99 -5.33
CA PRO A 73 -9.14 12.74 -4.07
C PRO A 73 -7.84 13.54 -3.96
N ASN A 74 -6.84 13.20 -4.79
CA ASN A 74 -5.59 13.95 -4.93
C ASN A 74 -5.70 14.97 -6.05
N THR A 75 -5.05 16.12 -5.88
CA THR A 75 -5.22 17.26 -6.78
C THR A 75 -4.13 17.30 -7.86
N TYR A 76 -4.53 17.56 -9.10
CA TYR A 76 -3.66 17.71 -10.26
C TYR A 76 -3.44 19.19 -10.59
N ARG A 77 -2.37 19.51 -11.34
CA ARG A 77 -2.05 20.91 -11.66
C ARG A 77 -3.02 21.51 -12.68
N PHE A 78 -3.51 20.69 -13.59
CA PHE A 78 -4.52 21.07 -14.57
C PHE A 78 -5.38 19.86 -14.96
N GLY A 79 -6.58 20.11 -15.48
CA GLY A 79 -7.39 19.10 -16.15
C GLY A 79 -7.87 19.65 -17.48
N THR A 80 -7.93 18.81 -18.50
CA THR A 80 -8.40 19.17 -19.84
C THR A 80 -9.32 18.09 -20.38
N TYR A 81 -9.90 18.33 -21.55
CA TYR A 81 -10.70 17.34 -22.27
C TYR A 81 -9.98 16.94 -23.56
N ALA A 82 -10.18 15.69 -23.98
CA ALA A 82 -9.60 15.16 -25.20
C ALA A 82 -10.45 15.47 -26.44
N ASP A 83 -11.74 15.75 -26.24
CA ASP A 83 -12.73 16.00 -27.27
C ASP A 83 -13.29 17.43 -27.23
N ASP A 84 -13.73 17.91 -28.39
CA ASP A 84 -14.30 19.26 -28.55
C ASP A 84 -15.62 19.42 -27.76
N TYR A 85 -16.36 18.32 -27.59
CA TYR A 85 -17.58 18.28 -26.78
C TYR A 85 -17.32 18.28 -25.27
N ARG A 86 -16.04 18.25 -24.84
CA ARG A 86 -15.61 18.31 -23.44
C ARG A 86 -16.24 17.23 -22.56
N THR A 87 -16.30 16.00 -23.06
CA THR A 87 -16.86 14.86 -22.34
C THR A 87 -15.79 13.92 -21.80
N VAL A 88 -14.67 13.74 -22.51
CA VAL A 88 -13.60 12.80 -22.18
C VAL A 88 -12.49 13.53 -21.45
N VAL A 89 -12.30 13.22 -20.17
CA VAL A 89 -11.32 13.92 -19.33
C VAL A 89 -9.90 13.42 -19.57
N LYS A 90 -8.93 14.34 -19.56
CA LYS A 90 -7.51 14.09 -19.77
C LYS A 90 -6.68 14.87 -18.77
N GLY A 91 -5.57 14.28 -18.32
CA GLY A 91 -4.60 14.93 -17.44
C GLY A 91 -4.46 14.31 -16.05
N HIS A 92 -5.18 13.24 -15.71
CA HIS A 92 -5.01 12.53 -14.43
C HIS A 92 -3.72 11.66 -14.37
N SER A 93 -2.65 12.07 -15.06
CA SER A 93 -1.36 11.38 -15.02
C SER A 93 -0.56 11.75 -13.78
N GLU A 94 0.27 10.84 -13.27
CA GLU A 94 1.05 11.06 -12.06
C GLU A 94 2.02 12.25 -12.17
N LYS A 95 2.59 12.47 -13.36
CA LYS A 95 3.46 13.63 -13.63
C LYS A 95 2.72 14.96 -13.47
N ASN A 96 1.39 14.95 -13.60
CA ASN A 96 0.54 16.12 -13.42
C ASN A 96 0.00 16.27 -11.99
N LEU A 97 0.35 15.37 -11.07
CA LEU A 97 -0.06 15.50 -9.68
C LEU A 97 0.55 16.77 -9.07
N SER A 98 -0.29 17.57 -8.41
CA SER A 98 0.10 18.83 -7.75
C SER A 98 0.38 18.58 -6.27
N GLN A 99 -0.49 17.82 -5.63
CA GLN A 99 -0.38 17.48 -4.22
C GLN A 99 -1.05 16.13 -3.93
N ILE A 100 -0.44 15.39 -3.01
CA ILE A 100 -0.97 14.16 -2.45
C ILE A 100 -1.67 14.56 -1.15
N ASN A 101 -2.97 14.34 -1.08
CA ASN A 101 -3.77 14.66 0.10
C ASN A 101 -4.20 13.38 0.84
N THR A 102 -4.38 12.27 0.13
CA THR A 102 -4.88 11.04 0.74
C THR A 102 -4.24 9.81 0.09
N PHE A 103 -4.06 8.77 0.91
CA PHE A 103 -3.85 7.41 0.41
C PHE A 103 -5.19 6.67 0.40
N VAL A 104 -5.47 5.93 -0.68
CA VAL A 104 -6.66 5.09 -0.79
C VAL A 104 -6.26 3.63 -1.00
N VAL A 105 -6.90 2.75 -0.26
CA VAL A 105 -6.77 1.30 -0.38
C VAL A 105 -8.12 0.74 -0.81
N ASP A 106 -8.14 0.02 -1.93
CA ASP A 106 -9.31 -0.68 -2.44
C ASP A 106 -9.31 -2.11 -1.90
N ILE A 107 -10.45 -2.54 -1.37
CA ILE A 107 -10.67 -3.87 -0.80
C ILE A 107 -11.87 -4.46 -1.53
N ASP A 108 -11.63 -5.34 -2.49
CA ASP A 108 -12.63 -6.01 -3.32
C ASP A 108 -13.20 -7.26 -2.62
N SER A 109 -13.59 -7.12 -1.35
CA SER A 109 -14.24 -8.19 -0.60
C SER A 109 -15.20 -7.64 0.45
N LYS A 110 -16.43 -8.16 0.45
CA LYS A 110 -17.43 -7.93 1.51
C LYS A 110 -17.33 -8.92 2.67
N GLU A 111 -16.42 -9.90 2.61
CA GLU A 111 -16.19 -10.82 3.72
C GLU A 111 -15.64 -10.08 4.93
N ASN A 112 -14.78 -9.08 4.71
CA ASN A 112 -14.23 -8.27 5.78
C ASN A 112 -15.30 -7.32 6.32
N HIS A 113 -15.61 -7.40 7.61
CA HIS A 113 -16.48 -6.40 8.24
C HIS A 113 -15.72 -5.06 8.45
N GLN A 114 -16.41 -3.92 8.41
CA GLN A 114 -15.83 -2.59 8.69
C GLN A 114 -14.99 -2.56 9.98
N GLY A 115 -15.42 -3.27 11.04
CA GLY A 115 -14.69 -3.36 12.29
C GLY A 115 -13.38 -4.14 12.17
N GLU A 116 -13.34 -5.18 11.34
CA GLU A 116 -12.13 -5.95 11.05
C GLU A 116 -11.14 -5.12 10.24
N ILE A 117 -11.64 -4.29 9.31
CA ILE A 117 -10.81 -3.34 8.55
C ILE A 117 -10.15 -2.35 9.51
N ILE A 118 -10.91 -1.76 10.44
CA ILE A 118 -10.38 -0.84 11.46
C ILE A 118 -9.33 -1.55 12.33
N LEU A 119 -9.62 -2.77 12.79
CA LEU A 119 -8.70 -3.57 13.60
C LEU A 119 -7.42 -3.92 12.83
N ALA A 120 -7.53 -4.26 11.54
CA ALA A 120 -6.37 -4.53 10.68
C ALA A 120 -5.53 -3.27 10.46
N CYS A 121 -6.15 -2.11 10.28
CA CYS A 121 -5.44 -0.83 10.23
C CYS A 121 -4.66 -0.58 11.53
N LEU A 122 -5.28 -0.76 12.69
CA LEU A 122 -4.60 -0.61 13.98
C LEU A 122 -3.46 -1.63 14.15
N ASP A 123 -3.72 -2.90 13.85
CA ASP A 123 -2.78 -4.00 14.11
C ASP A 123 -1.57 -4.01 13.16
N GLN A 124 -1.76 -3.68 11.88
CA GLN A 124 -0.74 -3.83 10.83
C GLN A 124 -0.10 -2.49 10.48
N VAL A 125 -0.91 -1.43 10.44
CA VAL A 125 -0.46 -0.09 10.05
C VAL A 125 -0.16 0.75 11.30
N GLY A 126 -0.85 0.53 12.42
CA GLY A 126 -0.69 1.36 13.62
C GLY A 126 -1.32 2.75 13.50
N TYR A 127 -2.03 3.01 12.39
CA TYR A 127 -2.77 4.23 12.12
C TYR A 127 -4.22 3.90 11.80
N MET A 128 -5.13 4.69 12.37
CA MET A 128 -6.55 4.54 12.10
C MET A 128 -6.92 5.19 10.76
N PRO A 129 -7.88 4.64 10.00
CA PRO A 129 -8.36 5.28 8.78
C PRO A 129 -9.15 6.55 9.10
N THR A 130 -9.16 7.53 8.20
CA THR A 130 -9.97 8.73 8.34
C THR A 130 -11.41 8.48 7.88
N LEU A 131 -11.58 7.77 6.76
CA LEU A 131 -12.88 7.33 6.26
C LEU A 131 -12.81 5.89 5.73
N ILE A 132 -13.93 5.18 5.84
CA ILE A 132 -14.17 3.93 5.11
C ILE A 132 -15.45 4.11 4.31
N LEU A 133 -15.37 3.87 3.01
CA LEU A 133 -16.50 3.90 2.09
C LEU A 133 -16.87 2.47 1.70
N GLU A 134 -18.16 2.14 1.72
CA GLU A 134 -18.67 0.90 1.15
C GLU A 134 -18.81 1.03 -0.38
N SER A 135 -18.38 -0.01 -1.09
CA SER A 135 -18.57 -0.17 -2.53
C SER A 135 -19.50 -1.34 -2.82
N ASP A 136 -19.87 -1.51 -4.09
CA ASP A 136 -20.78 -2.58 -4.51
C ASP A 136 -20.19 -3.98 -4.21
N HIS A 137 -18.85 -4.11 -4.19
CA HIS A 137 -18.15 -5.39 -4.01
C HIS A 137 -17.19 -5.43 -2.81
N GLY A 138 -17.12 -4.36 -2.01
CA GLY A 138 -16.20 -4.30 -0.89
C GLY A 138 -16.12 -2.91 -0.26
N TYR A 139 -14.91 -2.42 0.01
CA TYR A 139 -14.69 -1.18 0.74
C TYR A 139 -13.49 -0.40 0.21
N GLN A 140 -13.52 0.92 0.39
CA GLN A 140 -12.38 1.80 0.15
C GLN A 140 -11.99 2.54 1.41
N VAL A 141 -10.72 2.40 1.80
CA VAL A 141 -10.17 2.96 3.04
C VAL A 141 -9.35 4.18 2.70
N TYR A 142 -9.68 5.31 3.34
CA TYR A 142 -9.05 6.60 3.13
C TYR A 142 -8.18 6.98 4.33
N PHE A 143 -6.90 7.22 4.07
CA PHE A 143 -5.97 7.82 5.01
C PHE A 143 -5.66 9.25 4.56
N VAL A 144 -6.40 10.22 5.10
CA VAL A 144 -6.26 11.62 4.75
C VAL A 144 -5.08 12.22 5.51
N LEU A 145 -4.20 12.90 4.78
CA LEU A 145 -3.05 13.56 5.37
C LEU A 145 -3.45 14.83 6.11
N LYS A 146 -2.83 15.07 7.25
CA LYS A 146 -2.99 16.32 8.01
C LYS A 146 -2.51 17.52 7.17
N THR A 147 -1.36 17.36 6.52
CA THR A 147 -0.78 18.33 5.60
C THR A 147 -0.50 17.67 4.25
N PRO A 148 -0.85 18.32 3.13
CA PRO A 148 -0.67 17.74 1.81
C PRO A 148 0.82 17.61 1.44
N GLY A 149 1.17 16.50 0.80
CA GLY A 149 2.49 16.26 0.20
C GLY A 149 2.59 16.98 -1.14
N TYR A 150 3.24 18.15 -1.16
CA TYR A 150 3.35 18.97 -2.37
C TYR A 150 4.36 18.40 -3.38
N VAL A 151 3.93 18.26 -4.64
CA VAL A 151 4.77 17.78 -5.73
C VAL A 151 5.37 18.96 -6.48
N THR A 152 6.65 19.23 -6.22
CA THR A 152 7.39 20.32 -6.88
C THR A 152 8.38 19.78 -7.90
N LYS A 153 8.51 20.49 -9.04
CA LYS A 153 9.55 20.22 -10.04
C LYS A 153 10.97 20.31 -9.44
N LYS A 154 11.17 21.21 -8.46
CA LYS A 154 12.45 21.39 -7.74
C LYS A 154 12.93 20.13 -7.03
N SER A 155 12.00 19.26 -6.59
CA SER A 155 12.31 17.98 -5.94
C SER A 155 12.48 16.81 -6.92
N ASN A 156 12.46 17.06 -8.23
CA ASN A 156 12.43 16.03 -9.28
C ASN A 156 11.34 14.96 -9.07
N PHE A 157 10.15 15.35 -8.61
CA PHE A 157 9.03 14.44 -8.35
C PHE A 157 9.29 13.33 -7.31
N LYS A 158 10.40 13.36 -6.57
CA LYS A 158 10.76 12.33 -5.56
C LYS A 158 9.66 12.08 -4.53
N VAL A 159 8.83 13.09 -4.23
CA VAL A 159 7.68 12.97 -3.33
C VAL A 159 6.67 11.92 -3.83
N ILE A 160 6.48 11.80 -5.15
CA ILE A 160 5.59 10.80 -5.75
C ILE A 160 6.16 9.40 -5.49
N ASP A 161 7.45 9.18 -5.71
CA ASP A 161 8.07 7.86 -5.52
C ASP A 161 8.02 7.42 -4.06
N VAL A 162 8.30 8.35 -3.13
CA VAL A 162 8.18 8.10 -1.69
C VAL A 162 6.73 7.78 -1.30
N ALA A 163 5.78 8.55 -1.81
CA ALA A 163 4.36 8.33 -1.53
C ALA A 163 3.82 7.02 -2.13
N LYS A 164 4.31 6.60 -3.32
CA LYS A 164 4.00 5.29 -3.89
C LYS A 164 4.51 4.15 -3.00
N LYS A 165 5.74 4.28 -2.50
CA LYS A 165 6.29 3.30 -1.54
C LYS A 165 5.41 3.21 -0.30
N ILE A 166 5.05 4.33 0.30
CA ILE A 166 4.14 4.36 1.46
C ILE A 166 2.81 3.69 1.11
N SER A 167 2.16 4.08 0.02
CA SER A 167 0.88 3.49 -0.43
C SER A 167 1.00 1.98 -0.65
N LYS A 168 2.07 1.51 -1.29
CA LYS A 168 2.35 0.09 -1.49
C LYS A 168 2.55 -0.64 -0.16
N THR A 169 3.31 -0.06 0.77
CA THR A 169 3.54 -0.65 2.10
C THR A 169 2.24 -0.76 2.89
N ILE A 170 1.37 0.27 2.87
CA ILE A 170 0.04 0.21 3.52
C ILE A 170 -0.77 -0.97 2.96
N ARG A 171 -0.83 -1.10 1.63
CA ARG A 171 -1.58 -2.19 0.98
C ARG A 171 -1.03 -3.57 1.32
N LEU A 172 0.30 -3.74 1.28
CA LEU A 172 0.96 -4.99 1.65
C LEU A 172 0.66 -5.38 3.10
N GLN A 173 0.76 -4.43 4.04
CA GLN A 173 0.48 -4.69 5.45
C GLN A 173 -0.99 -5.03 5.71
N LEU A 174 -1.92 -4.38 5.02
CA LEU A 174 -3.35 -4.71 5.16
C LEU A 174 -3.68 -6.07 4.51
N ALA A 175 -3.02 -6.42 3.40
CA ALA A 175 -3.20 -7.71 2.73
C ALA A 175 -2.73 -8.91 3.56
N GLU A 176 -1.90 -8.71 4.60
CA GLU A 176 -1.54 -9.78 5.54
C GLU A 176 -2.72 -10.27 6.38
N LYS A 177 -3.76 -9.43 6.56
CA LYS A 177 -4.93 -9.75 7.41
C LYS A 177 -6.28 -9.68 6.71
N LEU A 178 -6.43 -8.86 5.67
CA LEU A 178 -7.69 -8.65 4.97
C LEU A 178 -7.68 -9.39 3.64
N SER A 179 -8.75 -10.12 3.33
CA SER A 179 -8.93 -10.74 2.02
C SER A 179 -9.33 -9.68 0.97
N GLY A 180 -8.84 -9.81 -0.27
CA GLY A 180 -9.29 -8.95 -1.38
C GLY A 180 -8.68 -7.54 -1.46
N VAL A 181 -7.57 -7.25 -0.76
CA VAL A 181 -6.86 -5.97 -0.93
C VAL A 181 -6.23 -5.89 -2.33
N ASP A 182 -6.59 -4.91 -3.14
CA ASP A 182 -6.02 -4.74 -4.49
C ASP A 182 -4.62 -4.10 -4.44
N LEU A 183 -3.59 -4.93 -4.66
CA LEU A 183 -2.20 -4.50 -4.72
C LEU A 183 -1.83 -3.81 -6.04
N GLY A 184 -2.57 -4.06 -7.12
CA GLY A 184 -2.32 -3.58 -8.48
C GLY A 184 -3.02 -2.26 -8.84
N CYS A 185 -3.98 -1.81 -8.04
CA CYS A 185 -4.68 -0.55 -8.26
C CYS A 185 -3.72 0.65 -8.37
N ASN A 186 -4.09 1.69 -9.12
CA ASN A 186 -3.30 2.92 -9.18
C ASN A 186 -3.21 3.58 -7.78
N HIS A 187 -2.01 3.98 -7.35
CA HIS A 187 -1.77 4.57 -6.02
C HIS A 187 -2.50 5.90 -5.79
N PHE A 188 -2.68 6.70 -6.84
CA PHE A 188 -3.29 8.04 -6.77
C PHE A 188 -4.39 8.20 -7.82
N GLY A 189 -5.00 7.07 -8.22
CA GLY A 189 -6.00 7.01 -9.27
C GLY A 189 -7.38 7.50 -8.83
N ILE A 190 -8.38 7.04 -9.57
CA ILE A 190 -9.78 7.32 -9.33
C ILE A 190 -10.28 6.43 -8.19
N ALA A 191 -10.98 7.01 -7.23
CA ALA A 191 -11.57 6.35 -6.09
C ALA A 191 -13.08 6.68 -5.98
N ARG A 192 -13.80 6.02 -5.09
CA ARG A 192 -15.25 6.20 -4.86
C ARG A 192 -15.51 7.56 -4.20
N PHE A 193 -16.49 8.31 -4.71
CA PHE A 193 -16.84 9.60 -4.13
C PHE A 193 -17.52 9.41 -2.75
N PRO A 194 -17.11 10.12 -1.68
CA PRO A 194 -17.78 10.05 -0.38
C PRO A 194 -19.18 10.65 -0.46
N GLN A 195 -20.17 9.83 -0.12
CA GLN A 195 -21.59 10.17 -0.05
C GLN A 195 -22.15 9.73 1.29
N GLU A 196 -23.22 10.36 1.75
CA GLU A 196 -23.86 10.01 3.04
C GLU A 196 -24.28 8.54 3.12
N ASN A 197 -24.68 7.93 1.99
CA ASN A 197 -25.11 6.53 1.93
C ASN A 197 -23.98 5.49 1.95
N ASN A 198 -22.74 5.88 1.60
CA ASN A 198 -21.63 4.94 1.46
C ASN A 198 -20.56 5.11 2.54
N ILE A 199 -20.59 6.18 3.32
CA ILE A 199 -19.66 6.37 4.43
C ILE A 199 -20.07 5.45 5.59
N VAL A 200 -19.30 4.39 5.82
CA VAL A 200 -19.53 3.43 6.91
C VAL A 200 -18.69 3.71 8.15
N PHE A 201 -17.61 4.48 7.99
CA PHE A 201 -16.80 4.99 9.08
C PHE A 201 -16.25 6.38 8.73
N LYS A 202 -16.26 7.29 9.72
CA LYS A 202 -15.73 8.65 9.60
C LYS A 202 -15.17 9.10 10.96
N GLU A 203 -13.89 9.46 10.98
CA GLU A 203 -13.28 10.16 12.11
C GLU A 203 -12.24 11.17 11.60
N MET A 204 -12.62 12.45 11.60
CA MET A 204 -11.80 13.51 10.99
C MET A 204 -10.54 13.82 11.81
N ASN A 205 -10.48 13.42 13.07
CA ASN A 205 -9.28 13.61 13.90
C ASN A 205 -8.14 12.63 13.52
N TYR A 206 -8.45 11.54 12.81
CA TYR A 206 -7.46 10.57 12.35
C TYR A 206 -6.78 11.03 11.07
N GLN A 207 -5.94 12.06 11.21
CA GLN A 207 -5.11 12.61 10.14
C GLN A 207 -3.65 12.69 10.59
N TYR A 208 -2.76 12.09 9.80
CA TYR A 208 -1.33 12.00 10.12
C TYR A 208 -0.52 12.82 9.13
N SER A 209 0.64 13.33 9.56
CA SER A 209 1.47 14.13 8.66
C SER A 209 2.19 13.23 7.66
N PHE A 210 2.61 13.80 6.53
CA PHE A 210 3.42 13.07 5.56
C PHE A 210 4.75 12.57 6.15
N ALA A 211 5.32 13.30 7.12
CA ALA A 211 6.54 12.89 7.82
C ALA A 211 6.32 11.66 8.70
N ASP A 212 5.17 11.57 9.38
CA ASP A 212 4.82 10.39 10.19
C ASP A 212 4.75 9.13 9.32
N TRP A 213 4.12 9.22 8.15
CA TRP A 213 4.06 8.13 7.19
C TRP A 213 5.42 7.72 6.62
N ILE A 214 6.32 8.67 6.38
CA ILE A 214 7.71 8.37 5.97
C ILE A 214 8.41 7.60 7.09
N GLN A 215 8.38 8.12 8.32
CA GLN A 215 9.04 7.49 9.47
C GLN A 215 8.51 6.08 9.72
N TRP A 216 7.19 5.90 9.66
CA TRP A 216 6.54 4.61 9.77
C TRP A 216 7.00 3.64 8.67
N SER A 217 6.98 4.05 7.41
CA SER A 217 7.41 3.20 6.29
C SER A 217 8.89 2.83 6.40
N MET A 218 9.75 3.77 6.81
CA MET A 218 11.17 3.52 7.04
C MET A 218 11.40 2.57 8.22
N LYS A 219 10.61 2.70 9.30
CA LYS A 219 10.68 1.80 10.46
C LYS A 219 10.32 0.38 10.05
N LEU A 220 9.22 0.20 9.32
CA LEU A 220 8.82 -1.11 8.78
C LEU A 220 9.88 -1.70 7.85
N GLU A 221 10.40 -0.94 6.89
CA GLU A 221 11.48 -1.41 6.01
C GLU A 221 12.73 -1.77 6.82
N SER A 222 13.07 -1.01 7.86
CA SER A 222 14.23 -1.30 8.72
C SER A 222 14.00 -2.52 9.61
N ASP A 223 12.78 -2.76 10.07
CA ASP A 223 12.42 -3.92 10.89
C ASP A 223 12.35 -5.18 10.02
N GLN A 224 11.80 -5.09 8.80
CA GLN A 224 11.83 -6.15 7.79
C GLN A 224 13.27 -6.44 7.37
N LYS A 225 14.06 -5.43 7.01
CA LYS A 225 15.49 -5.60 6.76
C LYS A 225 16.22 -6.13 7.97
N THR A 226 15.88 -5.75 9.20
CA THR A 226 16.52 -6.31 10.39
C THR A 226 16.08 -7.75 10.64
N LYS A 227 14.87 -8.15 10.24
CA LYS A 227 14.35 -9.52 10.34
C LYS A 227 15.01 -10.40 9.26
N GLU A 228 15.01 -9.95 8.02
CA GLU A 228 15.72 -10.55 6.89
C GLU A 228 17.23 -10.55 7.13
N ASP A 229 17.81 -9.48 7.64
CA ASP A 229 19.22 -9.38 8.01
C ASP A 229 19.50 -10.25 9.22
N ARG A 230 18.59 -10.44 10.18
CA ARG A 230 18.77 -11.43 11.26
C ARG A 230 18.68 -12.85 10.73
N GLU A 231 17.90 -13.08 9.69
CA GLU A 231 17.85 -14.33 8.94
C GLU A 231 19.11 -14.52 8.05
N ARG A 232 19.71 -13.43 7.55
CA ARG A 232 20.96 -13.39 6.76
C ARG A 232 22.24 -13.22 7.61
N LYS A 233 22.16 -12.83 8.90
CA LYS A 233 23.30 -12.52 9.82
C LYS A 233 24.00 -13.76 10.36
N LEU A 234 23.92 -14.86 9.63
CA LEU A 234 24.85 -15.98 9.74
C LEU A 234 25.72 -16.04 8.50
N ILE A 235 26.43 -14.93 8.28
CA ILE A 235 27.59 -14.88 7.39
C ILE A 235 28.73 -14.25 8.20
N VAL A 236 29.65 -15.09 8.67
CA VAL A 236 31.01 -14.68 9.01
C VAL A 236 31.76 -14.66 7.68
N PHE A 237 32.13 -13.47 7.21
CA PHE A 237 32.87 -13.32 5.96
C PHE A 237 34.37 -13.58 6.19
N PRO A 238 35.02 -14.42 5.37
CA PRO A 238 36.42 -14.22 5.02
C PRO A 238 36.54 -12.92 4.20
N GLU A 239 37.69 -12.25 4.30
CA GLU A 239 37.98 -10.89 3.84
C GLU A 239 37.44 -10.51 2.44
N LYS A 240 36.96 -9.26 2.32
CA LYS A 240 36.38 -8.67 1.11
C LYS A 240 37.34 -8.76 -0.09
N LYS A 241 37.06 -9.68 -1.03
CA LYS A 241 37.28 -9.42 -2.46
C LYS A 241 35.97 -8.88 -3.03
N GLU A 242 36.01 -7.71 -3.67
CA GLU A 242 34.86 -7.20 -4.43
C GLU A 242 34.46 -8.24 -5.47
N ILE A 243 33.18 -8.60 -5.47
CA ILE A 243 32.65 -9.70 -6.26
C ILE A 243 32.28 -9.15 -7.64
N ARG A 244 33.00 -9.55 -8.68
CA ARG A 244 32.80 -9.07 -10.06
C ARG A 244 32.20 -10.17 -10.92
N GLN A 245 31.17 -9.85 -11.70
CA GLN A 245 30.52 -10.82 -12.61
C GLN A 245 31.42 -11.21 -13.79
N VAL A 246 32.37 -10.35 -14.18
CA VAL A 246 33.37 -10.67 -15.22
C VAL A 246 34.34 -11.77 -14.81
N ASP A 247 34.50 -12.04 -13.51
CA ASP A 247 35.38 -13.09 -12.99
C ASP A 247 34.68 -14.46 -12.92
N GLU A 248 33.37 -14.53 -13.23
CA GLU A 248 32.60 -15.77 -13.20
C GLU A 248 32.79 -16.57 -14.51
N PRO A 249 32.86 -17.93 -14.45
CA PRO A 249 33.17 -18.78 -15.60
C PRO A 249 32.27 -18.57 -16.83
N TRP A 250 30.98 -18.30 -16.62
CA TRP A 250 30.02 -18.08 -17.69
C TRP A 250 30.39 -16.92 -18.63
N PHE A 251 31.06 -15.88 -18.09
CA PHE A 251 31.38 -14.67 -18.82
C PHE A 251 32.38 -14.96 -19.94
N ASP A 252 33.45 -15.67 -19.59
CA ASP A 252 34.49 -16.12 -20.52
C ASP A 252 33.93 -17.09 -21.58
N MET A 253 33.05 -18.00 -21.15
CA MET A 253 32.39 -18.97 -22.02
C MET A 253 31.54 -18.32 -23.12
N LEU A 254 30.83 -17.22 -22.82
CA LEU A 254 30.05 -16.48 -23.81
C LEU A 254 30.92 -15.58 -24.68
N LEU A 255 31.94 -14.92 -24.10
CA LEU A 255 32.80 -13.99 -24.81
C LEU A 255 33.62 -14.65 -25.95
N HIS A 256 33.88 -15.95 -25.84
CA HIS A 256 34.64 -16.73 -26.83
C HIS A 256 33.75 -17.45 -27.87
N LYS A 257 32.43 -17.28 -27.85
CA LYS A 257 31.53 -17.92 -28.81
C LYS A 257 31.26 -17.01 -30.02
N ALA A 258 31.62 -17.50 -31.21
CA ALA A 258 31.45 -16.80 -32.49
C ALA A 258 30.17 -17.16 -33.25
N ASN A 259 29.55 -18.31 -32.95
CA ASN A 259 28.45 -18.89 -33.74
C ASN A 259 27.06 -18.49 -33.20
N ILE A 260 26.88 -17.22 -32.79
CA ILE A 260 25.63 -16.74 -32.20
C ILE A 260 24.79 -16.06 -33.28
N VAL A 261 23.64 -16.64 -33.59
CA VAL A 261 22.71 -16.19 -34.66
C VAL A 261 21.46 -15.56 -34.06
N GLY A 262 20.95 -14.50 -34.68
CA GLY A 262 19.70 -13.82 -34.28
C GLY A 262 18.46 -14.36 -35.00
N GLY A 263 17.28 -14.32 -34.37
CA GLY A 263 16.00 -14.67 -35.00
C GLY A 263 14.80 -14.46 -34.06
N GLU A 264 13.60 -14.30 -34.61
CA GLU A 264 12.37 -14.15 -33.83
C GLU A 264 12.16 -15.36 -32.89
N GLY A 265 11.94 -15.09 -31.60
CA GLY A 265 11.68 -16.11 -30.59
C GLY A 265 12.92 -16.85 -30.05
N ARG A 266 14.15 -16.44 -30.39
CA ARG A 266 15.39 -17.03 -29.84
C ARG A 266 16.23 -15.98 -29.10
N LEU A 267 16.93 -16.39 -28.03
CA LEU A 267 17.89 -15.50 -27.39
C LEU A 267 19.11 -15.34 -28.29
N GLY A 268 19.18 -14.25 -29.06
CA GLY A 268 20.22 -14.01 -30.06
C GLY A 268 21.37 -13.12 -29.59
N ARG A 269 22.18 -12.65 -30.56
CA ARG A 269 23.34 -11.76 -30.39
C ARG A 269 23.06 -10.52 -29.52
N ASN A 270 21.89 -9.89 -29.67
CA ASN A 270 21.51 -8.71 -28.90
C ASN A 270 21.46 -8.99 -27.39
N ASN A 271 20.93 -10.16 -27.01
CA ASN A 271 20.79 -10.57 -25.62
C ASN A 271 22.14 -10.93 -25.01
N VAL A 272 23.02 -11.56 -25.78
CA VAL A 272 24.38 -11.87 -25.34
C VAL A 272 25.19 -10.59 -25.10
N ILE A 273 25.20 -9.67 -26.07
CA ILE A 273 25.90 -8.38 -25.96
C ILE A 273 25.36 -7.59 -24.76
N PHE A 274 24.03 -7.52 -24.60
CA PHE A 274 23.41 -6.85 -23.47
C PHE A 274 23.82 -7.46 -22.12
N THR A 275 23.85 -8.80 -22.02
CA THR A 275 24.20 -9.52 -20.79
C THR A 275 25.68 -9.36 -20.43
N LEU A 276 26.57 -9.40 -21.43
CA LEU A 276 28.00 -9.12 -21.24
C LEU A 276 28.22 -7.67 -20.81
N SER A 277 27.51 -6.70 -21.40
CA SER A 277 27.57 -5.30 -20.99
C SER A 277 27.08 -5.07 -19.55
N LEU A 278 26.04 -5.80 -19.11
CA LEU A 278 25.58 -5.75 -17.71
C LEU A 278 26.62 -6.33 -16.73
N ALA A 279 27.38 -7.35 -17.13
CA ALA A 279 28.47 -7.88 -16.33
C ALA A 279 29.64 -6.87 -16.22
N TYR A 280 29.98 -6.17 -17.29
CA TYR A 280 30.95 -5.06 -17.26
C TYR A 280 30.47 -3.92 -16.35
N TYR A 281 29.20 -3.50 -16.48
CA TYR A 281 28.60 -2.45 -15.66
C TYR A 281 28.62 -2.80 -14.17
N SER A 282 28.10 -3.98 -13.80
CA SER A 282 28.07 -4.42 -12.40
C SER A 282 29.45 -4.65 -11.80
N SER A 283 30.46 -4.92 -12.63
CA SER A 283 31.85 -5.09 -12.22
C SER A 283 32.64 -3.78 -12.17
N GLY A 284 32.01 -2.63 -12.44
CA GLY A 284 32.61 -1.30 -12.28
C GLY A 284 33.46 -0.81 -13.46
N TYR A 285 33.35 -1.43 -14.64
CA TYR A 285 34.09 -0.98 -15.82
C TYR A 285 33.43 0.25 -16.46
N ALA A 286 34.26 1.16 -16.99
CA ALA A 286 33.79 2.34 -17.71
C ALA A 286 33.06 1.97 -19.02
N LEU A 287 32.14 2.83 -19.45
CA LEU A 287 31.34 2.65 -20.67
C LEU A 287 32.24 2.46 -21.90
N ASP A 288 33.24 3.32 -22.08
CA ASP A 288 34.15 3.27 -23.23
C ASP A 288 34.92 1.94 -23.32
N THR A 289 35.29 1.38 -22.16
CA THR A 289 35.93 0.06 -22.08
C THR A 289 34.97 -1.06 -22.47
N CYS A 290 33.71 -0.97 -22.06
CA CYS A 290 32.69 -1.94 -22.45
C CYS A 290 32.38 -1.84 -23.94
N GLU A 291 32.21 -0.63 -24.48
CA GLU A 291 31.97 -0.40 -25.91
C GLU A 291 33.09 -1.03 -26.75
N TYR A 292 34.36 -0.74 -26.45
CA TYR A 292 35.52 -1.33 -27.15
C TYR A 292 35.52 -2.86 -27.13
N ASN A 293 35.28 -3.47 -25.96
CA ASN A 293 35.25 -4.92 -25.82
C ASN A 293 34.06 -5.55 -26.57
N MET A 294 32.91 -4.88 -26.60
CA MET A 294 31.73 -5.36 -27.35
C MET A 294 31.91 -5.19 -28.86
N PHE A 295 32.57 -4.14 -29.33
CA PHE A 295 32.97 -4.01 -30.74
C PHE A 295 33.85 -5.17 -31.16
N THR A 296 34.90 -5.45 -30.38
CA THR A 296 35.83 -6.56 -30.65
C THR A 296 35.12 -7.92 -30.64
N PHE A 297 34.16 -8.10 -29.73
CA PHE A 297 33.33 -9.31 -29.70
C PHE A 297 32.43 -9.42 -30.94
N ASN A 298 31.79 -8.31 -31.34
CA ASN A 298 30.86 -8.27 -32.46
C ASN A 298 31.54 -8.55 -33.81
N GLU A 299 32.78 -8.06 -34.00
CA GLU A 299 33.58 -8.37 -35.21
C GLU A 299 33.89 -9.87 -35.37
N ARG A 300 33.91 -10.62 -34.26
CA ARG A 300 34.15 -12.08 -34.28
C ARG A 300 32.89 -12.90 -34.51
N LEU A 301 31.70 -12.29 -34.45
CA LEU A 301 30.45 -12.99 -34.70
C LEU A 301 30.31 -13.32 -36.20
N GLN A 302 29.78 -14.50 -36.51
CA GLN A 302 29.48 -14.87 -37.90
C GLN A 302 28.48 -13.90 -38.57
N GLU A 303 27.58 -13.32 -37.78
CA GLU A 303 26.63 -12.30 -38.23
C GLU A 303 26.71 -11.07 -37.30
N PRO A 304 27.61 -10.11 -37.59
CA PRO A 304 27.78 -8.93 -36.76
C PRO A 304 26.55 -8.02 -36.79
N LEU A 305 26.35 -7.29 -35.70
CA LEU A 305 25.41 -6.16 -35.63
C LEU A 305 25.99 -4.90 -36.26
N SER A 306 25.12 -3.99 -36.66
CA SER A 306 25.55 -2.64 -37.01
C SER A 306 26.11 -1.91 -35.78
N GLU A 307 27.10 -1.06 -35.99
CA GLU A 307 27.74 -0.30 -34.90
C GLU A 307 26.74 0.55 -34.10
N ALA A 308 25.77 1.16 -34.80
CA ALA A 308 24.73 1.97 -34.18
C ALA A 308 23.82 1.16 -33.25
N GLU A 309 23.49 -0.08 -33.62
CA GLU A 309 22.69 -0.98 -32.78
C GLU A 309 23.49 -1.49 -31.59
N LEU A 310 24.77 -1.82 -31.78
CA LEU A 310 25.65 -2.24 -30.70
C LEU A 310 25.78 -1.17 -29.63
N VAL A 311 26.09 0.07 -30.02
CA VAL A 311 26.20 1.22 -29.10
C VAL A 311 24.88 1.44 -28.35
N LYS A 312 23.73 1.29 -29.02
CA LYS A 312 22.42 1.41 -28.39
C LYS A 312 22.21 0.35 -27.30
N ILE A 313 22.62 -0.89 -27.54
CA ILE A 313 22.51 -2.00 -26.58
C ILE A 313 23.42 -1.76 -25.37
N VAL A 314 24.69 -1.40 -25.61
CA VAL A 314 25.66 -1.14 -24.53
C VAL A 314 25.20 0.03 -23.65
N ARG A 315 24.75 1.14 -24.25
CA ARG A 315 24.20 2.29 -23.51
C ARG A 315 22.92 1.94 -22.75
N SER A 316 22.10 1.03 -23.26
CA SER A 316 20.93 0.52 -22.54
C SER A 316 21.34 -0.23 -21.27
N ALA A 317 22.39 -1.06 -21.33
CA ALA A 317 22.92 -1.75 -20.15
C ALA A 317 23.46 -0.76 -19.10
N TYR A 318 24.09 0.33 -19.54
CA TYR A 318 24.64 1.39 -18.68
C TYR A 318 23.61 2.47 -18.28
N SER A 319 22.34 2.33 -18.66
CA SER A 319 21.28 3.31 -18.37
C SER A 319 20.92 3.42 -16.88
N GLY A 320 21.43 2.51 -16.03
CA GLY A 320 21.12 2.43 -14.60
C GLY A 320 19.77 1.78 -14.27
N ASN A 321 19.00 1.38 -15.30
CA ASN A 321 17.75 0.65 -15.12
C ASN A 321 17.95 -0.81 -14.71
N TYR A 322 19.16 -1.35 -14.92
CA TYR A 322 19.55 -2.72 -14.63
C TYR A 322 20.78 -2.71 -13.74
N GLN A 323 20.80 -3.56 -12.69
CA GLN A 323 21.90 -3.58 -11.73
C GLN A 323 23.01 -4.56 -12.09
N ALA A 324 22.65 -5.72 -12.67
CA ALA A 324 23.58 -6.80 -13.01
C ALA A 324 22.91 -7.78 -13.99
N ALA A 325 23.69 -8.66 -14.60
CA ALA A 325 23.17 -9.75 -15.42
C ALA A 325 22.45 -10.78 -14.52
N SER A 326 21.21 -11.15 -14.86
CA SER A 326 20.39 -12.09 -14.09
C SER A 326 20.87 -13.53 -14.27
N ARG A 327 20.92 -14.27 -13.16
CA ARG A 327 21.47 -15.63 -13.10
C ARG A 327 20.67 -16.61 -13.98
N GLU A 328 19.36 -16.50 -13.97
CA GLU A 328 18.44 -17.35 -14.72
C GLU A 328 18.65 -17.15 -16.23
N PHE A 329 18.79 -15.89 -16.66
CA PHE A 329 19.02 -15.54 -18.05
C PHE A 329 20.41 -15.95 -18.56
N ILE A 330 21.44 -15.85 -17.70
CA ILE A 330 22.79 -16.35 -18.00
C ILE A 330 22.75 -17.86 -18.26
N ILE A 331 22.04 -18.62 -17.40
CA ILE A 331 21.91 -20.07 -17.56
C ILE A 331 21.24 -20.40 -18.90
N GLU A 332 20.15 -19.70 -19.23
CA GLU A 332 19.42 -19.91 -20.49
C GLU A 332 20.30 -19.60 -21.72
N LEU A 333 21.04 -18.49 -21.71
CA LEU A 333 21.99 -18.12 -22.75
C LEU A 333 23.12 -19.13 -22.92
N CYS A 334 23.74 -19.57 -21.81
CA CYS A 334 24.81 -20.56 -21.84
C CYS A 334 24.30 -21.93 -22.30
N GLN A 335 23.10 -22.33 -21.91
CA GLN A 335 22.49 -23.58 -22.38
C GLN A 335 22.19 -23.55 -23.87
N GLN A 336 21.77 -22.40 -24.39
CA GLN A 336 21.46 -22.24 -25.81
C GLN A 336 22.72 -22.20 -26.70
N TRP A 337 23.79 -21.52 -26.27
CA TRP A 337 24.95 -21.24 -27.14
C TRP A 337 26.25 -21.95 -26.76
N VAL A 338 26.39 -22.41 -25.52
CA VAL A 338 27.61 -23.07 -25.05
C VAL A 338 27.41 -24.57 -24.98
N SER A 339 26.47 -25.04 -24.15
CA SER A 339 26.07 -26.46 -24.08
C SER A 339 24.78 -26.65 -23.27
N PRO A 340 23.81 -27.45 -23.75
CA PRO A 340 22.54 -27.68 -23.04
C PRO A 340 22.69 -28.44 -21.73
N THR A 341 23.85 -29.06 -21.46
CA THR A 341 24.09 -29.84 -20.24
C THR A 341 24.68 -29.03 -19.09
N LEU A 342 24.92 -27.72 -19.28
CA LEU A 342 25.56 -26.87 -18.27
C LEU A 342 24.67 -26.69 -17.04
N LYS A 343 25.26 -26.90 -15.87
CA LYS A 343 24.60 -26.73 -14.58
C LYS A 343 25.13 -25.48 -13.87
N ASN A 344 24.39 -25.05 -12.87
CA ASN A 344 24.68 -23.88 -12.06
C ASN A 344 26.06 -23.93 -11.37
N ASN A 345 26.64 -25.13 -11.20
CA ASN A 345 27.97 -25.31 -10.61
C ASN A 345 29.11 -25.06 -11.60
N ASP A 346 28.85 -25.18 -12.90
CA ASP A 346 29.85 -25.00 -13.96
C ASP A 346 29.94 -23.53 -14.39
N LEU A 347 28.84 -22.80 -14.23
CA LEU A 347 28.68 -21.41 -14.67
C LEU A 347 29.08 -20.38 -13.61
N PHE A 348 29.00 -20.74 -12.32
CA PHE A 348 29.22 -19.81 -11.21
C PHE A 348 30.13 -20.40 -10.14
N ILE A 349 31.02 -19.56 -9.62
CA ILE A 349 31.93 -19.90 -8.54
C ILE A 349 31.12 -20.20 -7.27
N GLN A 350 31.13 -21.46 -6.85
CA GLN A 350 30.42 -21.93 -5.66
C GLN A 350 31.11 -21.44 -4.40
N ARG A 351 30.48 -20.48 -3.71
CA ARG A 351 30.97 -19.94 -2.45
C ARG A 351 30.37 -20.74 -1.31
N ARG A 352 31.14 -21.70 -0.77
CA ARG A 352 30.74 -22.42 0.45
C ARG A 352 30.87 -21.50 1.66
N GLY A 353 29.82 -20.78 2.00
CA GLY A 353 29.68 -20.15 3.32
C GLY A 353 29.19 -21.17 4.33
N TRP A 354 29.75 -21.17 5.55
CA TRP A 354 29.18 -21.94 6.65
C TRP A 354 27.82 -21.36 7.04
N TRP A 355 26.76 -22.10 6.75
CA TRP A 355 25.39 -21.72 7.10
C TRP A 355 25.05 -22.27 8.49
N LYS A 356 24.93 -21.40 9.49
CA LYS A 356 24.38 -21.80 10.79
C LYS A 356 22.88 -21.58 10.74
N PHE A 357 22.09 -22.65 10.85
CA PHE A 357 20.65 -22.53 10.96
C PHE A 357 20.25 -21.94 12.32
N LYS A 358 19.12 -21.21 12.36
CA LYS A 358 18.49 -20.78 13.62
C LYS A 358 18.19 -22.04 14.43
N LYS A 359 18.81 -22.19 15.60
CA LYS A 359 18.49 -23.30 16.51
C LYS A 359 16.99 -23.27 16.82
N PRO A 360 16.27 -24.40 16.85
CA PRO A 360 14.90 -24.48 17.37
C PRO A 360 14.75 -23.85 18.76
N ARG A 361 13.57 -23.32 19.10
CA ARG A 361 13.35 -22.50 20.33
C ARG A 361 13.65 -23.28 21.61
N ASP A 362 13.27 -24.55 21.64
CA ASP A 362 13.54 -25.59 22.63
C ASP A 362 15.04 -25.85 22.85
N GLN A 363 15.87 -25.68 21.82
CA GLN A 363 17.32 -25.88 21.89
C GLN A 363 18.09 -24.61 22.31
N ARG A 364 17.38 -23.50 22.60
CA ARG A 364 17.99 -22.25 23.03
C ARG A 364 17.88 -22.09 24.53
N LYS A 365 18.97 -21.59 25.15
CA LYS A 365 18.98 -21.18 26.56
C LYS A 365 18.09 -19.95 26.85
N TYR A 366 17.91 -19.07 25.85
CA TYR A 366 17.14 -17.84 25.98
C TYR A 366 16.26 -17.63 24.73
N SER A 367 14.97 -17.34 24.92
CA SER A 367 14.05 -16.94 23.84
C SER A 367 14.25 -15.48 23.46
N HIS A 368 13.90 -15.13 22.22
CA HIS A 368 13.99 -13.75 21.75
C HIS A 368 12.86 -12.88 22.33
N LYS A 369 13.12 -11.58 22.45
CA LYS A 369 12.13 -10.61 22.97
C LYS A 369 10.83 -10.58 22.16
N ASN A 370 10.91 -10.68 20.83
CA ASN A 370 9.73 -10.65 19.96
C ASN A 370 8.84 -11.87 20.19
N GLU A 371 9.46 -13.05 20.38
CA GLU A 371 8.75 -14.30 20.71
C GLU A 371 7.98 -14.11 22.04
N TRP A 372 8.59 -13.48 23.05
CA TRP A 372 7.91 -13.16 24.31
C TRP A 372 6.78 -12.11 24.19
N LYS A 373 6.91 -11.13 23.28
CA LYS A 373 5.83 -10.16 23.00
C LYS A 373 4.60 -10.88 22.42
N GLU A 374 4.84 -11.77 21.47
CA GLU A 374 3.80 -12.61 20.85
C GLU A 374 3.14 -13.52 21.88
N ASP A 375 3.91 -14.21 22.72
CA ASP A 375 3.37 -15.08 23.78
C ASP A 375 2.48 -14.30 24.77
N LEU A 376 2.89 -13.09 25.17
CA LEU A 376 2.10 -12.26 26.09
C LEU A 376 0.78 -11.82 25.43
N LEU A 377 0.81 -11.37 24.18
CA LEU A 377 -0.40 -10.95 23.46
C LEU A 377 -1.35 -12.14 23.24
N ALA A 378 -0.81 -13.30 22.88
CA ALA A 378 -1.56 -14.54 22.73
C ALA A 378 -2.23 -14.95 24.05
N TYR A 379 -1.48 -14.93 25.16
CA TYR A 379 -2.01 -15.22 26.50
C TYR A 379 -3.14 -14.27 26.89
N LEU A 380 -2.97 -12.95 26.65
CA LEU A 380 -4.02 -11.98 26.92
C LEU A 380 -5.27 -12.24 26.08
N SER A 381 -5.11 -12.63 24.81
CA SER A 381 -6.25 -12.95 23.94
C SER A 381 -6.97 -14.25 24.29
N GLU A 382 -6.25 -15.27 24.76
CA GLU A 382 -6.84 -16.56 25.14
C GLU A 382 -7.57 -16.45 26.49
N LYS A 383 -6.99 -15.73 27.45
CA LYS A 383 -7.55 -15.62 28.81
C LYS A 383 -8.57 -14.50 28.95
N SER A 384 -8.58 -13.50 28.07
CA SER A 384 -9.64 -12.48 28.09
C SER A 384 -10.98 -13.11 27.70
N LEU A 385 -11.89 -13.21 28.66
CA LEU A 385 -13.26 -13.65 28.41
C LEU A 385 -14.08 -12.51 27.82
N ALA A 386 -15.13 -12.84 27.06
CA ALA A 386 -16.05 -11.83 26.53
C ALA A 386 -16.71 -10.99 27.65
N SER A 387 -16.95 -11.56 28.82
CA SER A 387 -17.52 -10.86 29.98
C SER A 387 -16.52 -9.96 30.72
N GLU A 388 -15.24 -10.31 30.73
CA GLU A 388 -14.17 -9.58 31.42
C GLU A 388 -12.98 -9.39 30.48
N PRO A 389 -12.94 -8.28 29.72
CA PRO A 389 -11.93 -8.07 28.67
C PRO A 389 -10.56 -7.64 29.23
N TYR A 390 -10.46 -7.48 30.56
CA TYR A 390 -9.24 -7.19 31.29
C TYR A 390 -8.96 -8.29 32.31
N LEU A 391 -7.68 -8.61 32.50
CA LEU A 391 -7.25 -9.61 33.46
C LEU A 391 -6.70 -8.93 34.72
N ASN A 392 -7.12 -9.43 35.87
CA ASN A 392 -6.61 -9.04 37.18
C ASN A 392 -5.65 -10.12 37.69
N LEU A 393 -4.35 -9.86 37.64
CA LEU A 393 -3.33 -10.80 38.11
C LEU A 393 -2.10 -10.07 38.63
N SER A 394 -1.27 -10.75 39.43
CA SER A 394 0.00 -10.18 39.85
C SER A 394 1.07 -10.30 38.76
N LYS A 395 2.07 -9.40 38.74
CA LYS A 395 3.24 -9.55 37.84
C LYS A 395 3.98 -10.87 38.07
N LYS A 396 3.92 -11.42 39.29
CA LYS A 396 4.55 -12.69 39.65
C LYS A 396 3.81 -13.85 38.98
N GLU A 397 2.47 -13.83 39.02
CA GLU A 397 1.63 -14.81 38.31
C GLU A 397 1.87 -14.75 36.80
N LEU A 398 1.83 -13.54 36.19
CA LEU A 398 2.01 -13.40 34.75
C LEU A 398 3.37 -13.94 34.29
N ALA A 399 4.44 -13.61 35.02
CA ALA A 399 5.77 -14.10 34.74
C ALA A 399 5.88 -15.63 34.88
N SER A 400 5.17 -16.21 35.85
CA SER A 400 5.15 -17.66 36.06
C SER A 400 4.40 -18.38 34.94
N GLN A 401 3.23 -17.88 34.54
CA GLN A 401 2.40 -18.47 33.48
C GLN A 401 3.12 -18.49 32.13
N LEU A 402 3.83 -17.40 31.80
CA LEU A 402 4.63 -17.31 30.59
C LEU A 402 6.01 -17.95 30.71
N THR A 403 6.36 -18.52 31.87
CA THR A 403 7.71 -19.07 32.15
C THR A 403 8.82 -18.07 31.79
N MET A 404 8.58 -16.78 32.07
CA MET A 404 9.46 -15.68 31.64
C MET A 404 10.09 -14.97 32.84
N PRO A 405 11.34 -14.48 32.72
CA PRO A 405 11.94 -13.69 33.79
C PRO A 405 11.19 -12.37 34.02
N LYS A 406 10.95 -12.00 35.28
CA LYS A 406 10.23 -10.75 35.65
C LYS A 406 10.83 -9.49 35.01
N ARG A 407 12.16 -9.39 34.96
CA ARG A 407 12.86 -8.25 34.35
C ARG A 407 12.63 -8.14 32.85
N THR A 408 12.39 -9.26 32.17
CA THR A 408 12.04 -9.31 30.75
C THR A 408 10.58 -8.88 30.56
N LEU A 409 9.68 -9.32 31.46
CA LEU A 409 8.27 -8.92 31.44
C LEU A 409 8.12 -7.39 31.58
N ASP A 410 8.84 -6.76 32.52
CA ASP A 410 8.77 -5.30 32.69
C ASP A 410 9.21 -4.52 31.43
N LYS A 411 10.27 -4.99 30.75
CA LYS A 411 10.73 -4.38 29.48
C LYS A 411 9.67 -4.53 28.39
N ILE A 412 9.10 -5.72 28.27
CA ILE A 412 8.10 -6.03 27.25
C ILE A 412 6.81 -5.25 27.48
N LEU A 413 6.35 -5.11 28.72
CA LEU A 413 5.16 -4.31 29.05
C LEU A 413 5.35 -2.83 28.71
N ASN A 414 6.52 -2.27 28.99
CA ASN A 414 6.83 -0.88 28.62
C ASN A 414 6.86 -0.71 27.10
N GLU A 415 7.58 -1.58 26.38
CA GLU A 415 7.65 -1.52 24.91
C GLU A 415 6.26 -1.71 24.26
N LEU A 416 5.44 -2.65 24.74
CA LEU A 416 4.09 -2.88 24.22
C LEU A 416 3.12 -1.74 24.54
N ARG A 417 3.36 -1.01 25.63
CA ARG A 417 2.60 0.21 25.96
C ARG A 417 2.99 1.36 25.04
N GLU A 418 4.27 1.54 24.75
CA GLU A 418 4.75 2.52 23.76
C GLU A 418 4.24 2.21 22.35
N GLU A 419 4.10 0.92 22.01
CA GLU A 419 3.50 0.46 20.76
C GLU A 419 1.95 0.51 20.75
N ASN A 420 1.29 0.99 21.81
CA ASN A 420 -0.17 1.03 21.97
C ASN A 420 -0.88 -0.33 21.81
N LYS A 421 -0.20 -1.44 22.13
CA LYS A 421 -0.76 -2.80 22.00
C LYS A 421 -1.42 -3.31 23.28
N VAL A 422 -1.03 -2.76 24.43
CA VAL A 422 -1.50 -3.19 25.75
C VAL A 422 -1.80 -1.98 26.64
N PHE A 423 -2.91 -2.05 27.36
CA PHE A 423 -3.18 -1.16 28.50
C PHE A 423 -2.96 -1.93 29.80
N TYR A 424 -2.24 -1.33 30.74
CA TYR A 424 -2.09 -1.91 32.08
C TYR A 424 -2.00 -0.86 33.18
N LYS A 425 -2.48 -1.23 34.37
CA LYS A 425 -2.40 -0.46 35.62
C LYS A 425 -1.82 -1.34 36.71
N VAL A 426 -0.84 -0.83 37.45
CA VAL A 426 -0.19 -1.55 38.57
C VAL A 426 -0.53 -0.86 39.87
N THR A 427 -1.00 -1.61 40.86
CA THR A 427 -1.20 -1.15 42.24
C THR A 427 -0.12 -1.73 43.14
N ARG A 428 0.52 -0.89 43.96
CA ARG A 428 1.59 -1.28 44.89
C ARG A 428 1.00 -1.51 46.29
N GLY A 429 1.54 -2.45 47.05
CA GLY A 429 1.14 -2.72 48.44
C GLY A 429 0.79 -4.19 48.71
N ARG A 430 0.42 -4.51 49.96
CA ARG A 430 -0.12 -5.82 50.35
C ARG A 430 -1.50 -5.95 49.66
N ASN A 431 -1.71 -6.99 48.86
CA ASN A 431 -2.83 -7.16 47.89
C ASN A 431 -2.77 -6.28 46.63
N GLY A 432 -1.61 -5.67 46.32
CA GLY A 432 -1.40 -4.98 45.05
C GLY A 432 -1.42 -5.95 43.86
N GLY A 433 -2.19 -5.62 42.84
CA GLY A 433 -2.34 -6.40 41.60
C GLY A 433 -2.04 -5.58 40.34
N MET A 434 -2.05 -6.25 39.20
CA MET A 434 -1.98 -5.63 37.88
C MET A 434 -3.26 -5.92 37.11
N ILE A 435 -3.85 -4.87 36.56
CA ILE A 435 -4.94 -4.97 35.59
C ILE A 435 -4.31 -4.81 34.22
N ILE A 436 -4.51 -5.77 33.32
CA ILE A 436 -3.90 -5.75 31.98
C ILE A 436 -4.91 -6.21 30.94
N ALA A 437 -4.92 -5.55 29.79
CA ALA A 437 -5.76 -5.89 28.65
C ALA A 437 -5.03 -5.63 27.33
N SER A 438 -5.29 -6.47 26.34
CA SER A 438 -4.89 -6.17 24.97
C SER A 438 -5.82 -5.10 24.41
N VAL A 439 -5.25 -4.12 23.72
CA VAL A 439 -6.05 -3.08 23.05
C VAL A 439 -6.97 -3.72 22.00
N LYS A 440 -6.47 -4.74 21.29
CA LYS A 440 -7.24 -5.50 20.31
C LYS A 440 -8.46 -6.18 20.91
N THR A 441 -8.31 -6.87 22.04
CA THR A 441 -9.42 -7.60 22.67
C THR A 441 -10.47 -6.63 23.21
N LEU A 442 -10.05 -5.49 23.77
CA LEU A 442 -10.96 -4.43 24.20
C LEU A 442 -11.79 -3.88 23.03
N PHE A 443 -11.14 -3.49 21.93
CA PHE A 443 -11.84 -2.97 20.75
C PHE A 443 -12.77 -4.01 20.14
N ALA A 444 -12.33 -5.26 19.99
CA ALA A 444 -13.17 -6.35 19.51
C ALA A 444 -14.43 -6.52 20.38
N ARG A 445 -14.29 -6.45 21.71
CA ARG A 445 -15.46 -6.54 22.62
C ARG A 445 -16.41 -5.36 22.50
N VAL A 446 -15.89 -4.13 22.33
CA VAL A 446 -16.73 -2.94 22.11
C VAL A 446 -17.58 -3.10 20.84
N ILE A 447 -16.99 -3.63 19.77
CA ILE A 447 -17.69 -3.92 18.52
C ILE A 447 -18.74 -5.03 18.73
N GLN A 448 -18.41 -6.08 19.49
CA GLN A 448 -19.35 -7.16 19.76
C GLN A 448 -20.54 -6.68 20.61
N LEU A 449 -20.30 -5.87 21.64
CA LEU A 449 -21.34 -5.29 22.50
C LEU A 449 -22.30 -4.39 21.72
N SER A 450 -21.80 -3.62 20.74
CA SER A 450 -22.67 -2.80 19.90
C SER A 450 -23.56 -3.66 19.01
N LYS A 451 -23.05 -4.79 18.50
CA LYS A 451 -23.84 -5.79 17.76
C LYS A 451 -24.87 -6.49 18.64
N GLU A 452 -24.49 -6.97 19.82
CA GLU A 452 -25.38 -7.63 20.79
C GLU A 452 -26.53 -6.71 21.21
N LYS A 453 -26.23 -5.45 21.55
CA LYS A 453 -27.27 -4.46 21.90
C LYS A 453 -28.23 -4.17 20.75
N ARG A 454 -27.72 -4.13 19.51
CA ARG A 454 -28.57 -3.94 18.32
C ARG A 454 -29.51 -5.12 18.12
N LEU A 455 -29.02 -6.34 18.31
CA LEU A 455 -29.83 -7.55 18.22
C LEU A 455 -30.89 -7.59 19.33
N ASP A 456 -30.50 -7.42 20.60
CA ASP A 456 -31.42 -7.39 21.75
C ASP A 456 -32.51 -6.34 21.57
N TYR A 457 -32.16 -5.16 21.05
CA TYR A 457 -33.13 -4.12 20.74
C TYR A 457 -34.11 -4.54 19.62
N SER A 458 -33.61 -5.20 18.57
CA SER A 458 -34.44 -5.76 17.49
C SER A 458 -35.39 -6.84 18.03
N THR A 459 -34.88 -7.78 18.81
CA THR A 459 -35.65 -8.87 19.42
C THR A 459 -36.74 -8.34 20.36
N ARG A 460 -36.43 -7.33 21.20
CA ARG A 460 -37.44 -6.68 22.05
C ARG A 460 -38.54 -6.01 21.23
N ILE A 461 -38.21 -5.42 20.10
CA ILE A 461 -39.20 -4.81 19.21
C ILE A 461 -40.07 -5.90 18.56
N THR A 462 -39.47 -7.00 18.11
CA THR A 462 -40.24 -8.13 17.57
C THR A 462 -41.18 -8.73 18.61
N GLU A 463 -40.74 -8.86 19.86
CA GLU A 463 -41.56 -9.41 20.95
C GLU A 463 -42.69 -8.46 21.37
N VAL A 464 -42.39 -7.18 21.59
CA VAL A 464 -43.38 -6.18 22.03
C VAL A 464 -44.44 -5.94 20.97
N PHE A 465 -44.06 -5.94 19.69
CA PHE A 465 -44.97 -5.64 18.58
C PHE A 465 -45.45 -6.89 17.81
N GLY A 466 -45.02 -8.10 18.20
CA GLY A 466 -45.38 -9.35 17.52
C GLY A 466 -44.92 -9.41 16.05
N LEU A 467 -43.81 -8.74 15.72
CA LEU A 467 -43.31 -8.59 14.36
C LEU A 467 -42.29 -9.68 14.01
N ASN A 468 -42.19 -10.04 12.72
CA ASN A 468 -41.15 -10.94 12.24
C ASN A 468 -39.77 -10.23 12.26
N GLU A 469 -38.74 -10.95 12.69
CA GLU A 469 -37.36 -10.45 12.82
C GLU A 469 -36.81 -9.92 11.49
N SER A 470 -37.15 -10.59 10.38
CA SER A 470 -36.79 -10.12 9.03
C SER A 470 -37.42 -8.78 8.70
N LEU A 471 -38.67 -8.55 9.12
CA LEU A 471 -39.39 -7.31 8.84
C LEU A 471 -38.77 -6.15 9.63
N VAL A 472 -38.42 -6.36 10.89
CA VAL A 472 -37.80 -5.33 11.75
C VAL A 472 -36.40 -4.98 11.25
N GLU A 473 -35.58 -5.98 10.90
CA GLU A 473 -34.26 -5.73 10.30
C GLU A 473 -34.34 -5.03 8.95
N GLU A 474 -35.28 -5.43 8.09
CA GLU A 474 -35.51 -4.80 6.80
C GLU A 474 -36.04 -3.38 6.94
N THR A 475 -36.92 -3.13 7.91
CA THR A 475 -37.42 -1.77 8.22
C THR A 475 -36.30 -0.88 8.76
N PHE A 476 -35.45 -1.38 9.67
CA PHE A 476 -34.29 -0.64 10.14
C PHE A 476 -33.27 -0.41 9.04
N ARG A 477 -33.06 -1.39 8.16
CA ARG A 477 -32.21 -1.24 6.98
C ARG A 477 -32.77 -0.17 6.05
N GLN A 478 -34.07 -0.21 5.76
CA GLN A 478 -34.77 0.79 4.93
C GLN A 478 -34.77 2.18 5.56
N LEU A 479 -34.89 2.31 6.88
CA LEU A 479 -34.78 3.59 7.61
C LEU A 479 -33.34 4.10 7.70
N SER A 480 -32.35 3.20 7.75
CA SER A 480 -30.93 3.54 7.60
C SER A 480 -30.54 3.83 6.15
N THR A 481 -31.40 3.49 5.20
CA THR A 481 -31.30 3.92 3.81
C THR A 481 -31.99 5.30 3.71
N PRO A 482 -31.36 6.34 3.16
CA PRO A 482 -32.00 7.64 3.11
C PRO A 482 -33.30 7.58 2.28
N LEU A 483 -34.38 8.14 2.85
CA LEU A 483 -35.70 8.27 2.23
C LEU A 483 -35.61 9.01 0.88
N ASN A 484 -35.76 8.28 -0.21
CA ASN A 484 -36.68 8.60 -1.31
C ASN A 484 -36.62 7.52 -2.41
N PRO A 485 -37.62 6.62 -2.51
CA PRO A 485 -38.03 6.15 -3.82
C PRO A 485 -38.88 7.26 -4.43
N LEU A 486 -38.36 7.93 -5.46
CA LEU A 486 -39.19 8.70 -6.37
C LEU A 486 -40.26 7.73 -6.90
N LYS A 487 -41.51 7.91 -6.50
CA LYS A 487 -42.64 7.32 -7.21
C LYS A 487 -42.56 7.83 -8.65
N GLU A 488 -42.41 6.92 -9.60
CA GLU A 488 -42.71 7.20 -10.99
C GLU A 488 -44.14 7.72 -11.07
N VAL A 489 -44.26 9.02 -11.30
CA VAL A 489 -45.49 9.62 -11.79
C VAL A 489 -45.29 9.72 -13.29
N ASN A 490 -45.84 8.76 -14.04
CA ASN A 490 -46.06 8.92 -15.47
C ASN A 490 -47.03 10.09 -15.66
N LEU A 491 -46.55 11.21 -16.19
CA LEU A 491 -47.39 12.29 -16.68
C LEU A 491 -46.84 12.85 -18.00
N PHE A 492 -47.50 12.38 -19.07
CA PHE A 492 -47.72 12.98 -20.38
C PHE A 492 -46.54 13.28 -21.31
N GLU A 493 -46.61 12.59 -22.45
CA GLU A 493 -46.20 13.07 -23.77
C GLU A 493 -46.65 14.52 -23.98
N VAL A 494 -45.70 15.43 -24.18
CA VAL A 494 -45.95 16.71 -24.84
C VAL A 494 -44.84 16.93 -25.86
N ASP A 495 -45.22 16.63 -27.09
CA ASP A 495 -44.83 17.23 -28.36
C ASP A 495 -43.55 18.08 -28.35
N THR A 496 -42.47 17.48 -28.86
CA THR A 496 -41.23 18.18 -29.20
C THR A 496 -41.43 18.95 -30.49
N GLY A 497 -41.72 20.25 -30.35
CA GLY A 497 -41.30 21.25 -31.33
C GLY A 497 -39.78 21.41 -31.32
#